data_AF-A0A2R6NTQ5-F1
#
_entry.id   AF-A0A2R6NTQ5-F1
#
_cell.length_a   1.000
_cell.length_b   1.000
_cell.length_c   1.000
_cell.angle_alpha   90.00
_cell.angle_beta   90.00
_cell.angle_gamma   90.00
#
_symmetry.space_group_name_H-M   'P 1'
#
loop_
_entity.id
_entity.type
_entity.pdbx_description
1 polymer ?
#
loop_
_entity_poly.entity_id
_entity_poly.type
_entity_poly.pdbx_seq_one_letter_code
_entity_poly.pdbx_strand_id
1 'polypeptide(L)'
;MGLLSLGTPLAWDDAKQYADHVRTHGIAQFLHIWDRLKDRCGDELLWGDELALTAASPLWRGYIADVDCRWDVVAASVDDRTEEERGLKSLKENSVRIPKSRYGSVSLYISDIWMNRPEYNDIDAPYDPSVFERLRKHGIDAHLARHISHLFIRDPLVVFSETIDQDDTVSNDHFENLQSTNWQTVRFKPPPANTPIGWRVEFRSMEVQPTDFANAAFAVFTVLLSRAILHYSLNFYLPISKVDENMDRAQRRNAALTEKFYFRKDVFPQGIPSPLSTPLSSPHASGATSPVEPNGENGIPRPKQRKLQNCFATAPKPDNGGTFGPVEEEYDEFTLDEIFNGKGSAFPGLLSLIESYLDTLDVEEGELVRIREYLGLMKQRANGSLRTPATWIRNFVRSHPDYKFDSVVSQEINYDMMVAIDEIERGVRKAPEVVPTAYTADRAGYKRAKP
;
A
#
# COMPACT_ATOMS: atom_id res chain seq x y z
N MET A 1 0.12 13.85 -3.04
CA MET A 1 0.42 15.29 -3.15
C MET A 1 1.76 15.56 -2.48
N GLY A 2 2.66 16.23 -3.21
CA GLY A 2 4.09 16.39 -2.91
C GLY A 2 4.45 17.69 -2.18
N LEU A 3 5.75 17.98 -2.15
CA LEU A 3 6.43 19.10 -1.46
C LEU A 3 5.56 20.35 -1.26
N LEU A 4 5.12 20.61 -0.02
CA LEU A 4 4.46 21.86 0.38
C LEU A 4 5.51 22.79 0.99
N SER A 5 6.49 23.20 0.18
CA SER A 5 7.40 24.29 0.56
C SER A 5 6.83 25.62 0.07
N LEU A 6 6.99 26.66 0.89
CA LEU A 6 6.66 28.02 0.49
C LEU A 6 7.80 28.53 -0.40
N GLY A 7 7.51 28.90 -1.64
CA GLY A 7 8.52 29.43 -2.57
C GLY A 7 7.94 29.85 -3.91
N THR A 8 8.78 30.46 -4.73
CA THR A 8 8.44 30.92 -6.08
C THR A 8 8.81 29.85 -7.10
N PRO A 9 7.84 29.13 -7.69
CA PRO A 9 8.15 28.07 -8.65
C PRO A 9 8.73 28.68 -9.92
N LEU A 10 9.84 28.11 -10.41
CA LEU A 10 10.43 28.47 -11.68
C LEU A 10 9.53 28.02 -12.85
N ALA A 11 9.58 28.76 -13.96
CA ALA A 11 9.03 28.29 -15.22
C ALA A 11 9.81 27.04 -15.68
N TRP A 12 9.16 26.17 -16.47
CA TRP A 12 9.76 24.88 -16.88
C TRP A 12 11.14 25.03 -17.52
N ASP A 13 11.31 25.97 -18.45
CA ASP A 13 12.58 26.18 -19.17
C ASP A 13 13.72 26.63 -18.25
N ASP A 14 13.40 27.32 -17.14
CA ASP A 14 14.37 27.71 -16.12
C ASP A 14 14.62 26.55 -15.13
N ALA A 15 13.57 25.87 -14.69
CA ALA A 15 13.65 24.74 -13.76
C ALA A 15 14.49 23.59 -14.34
N LYS A 16 14.31 23.29 -15.62
CA LYS A 16 14.99 22.19 -16.31
C LYS A 16 16.52 22.33 -16.28
N GLN A 17 17.04 23.56 -16.26
CA GLN A 17 18.48 23.81 -16.19
C GLN A 17 19.10 23.34 -14.87
N TYR A 18 18.30 23.21 -13.81
CA TYR A 18 18.73 22.75 -12.49
C TYR A 18 18.45 21.26 -12.24
N ALA A 19 17.95 20.51 -13.24
CA ALA A 19 17.56 19.11 -13.05
C ALA A 19 18.70 18.23 -12.52
N ASP A 20 19.90 18.34 -13.11
CA ASP A 20 21.07 17.56 -12.69
C ASP A 20 21.65 18.01 -11.35
N HIS A 21 21.54 19.31 -11.03
CA HIS A 21 21.86 19.85 -9.71
C HIS A 21 20.99 19.21 -8.64
N VAL A 22 19.67 19.24 -8.83
CA VAL A 22 18.69 18.64 -7.90
C VAL A 22 18.92 17.13 -7.75
N ARG A 23 19.20 16.39 -8.83
CA ARG A 23 19.54 14.95 -8.73
C ARG A 23 20.80 14.70 -7.91
N THR A 24 21.87 15.45 -8.22
CA THR A 24 23.18 15.23 -7.60
C THR A 24 23.15 15.51 -6.10
N HIS A 25 22.54 16.63 -5.71
CA HIS A 25 22.36 17.05 -4.33
C HIS A 25 21.31 16.20 -3.61
N GLY A 26 20.22 15.80 -4.28
CA GLY A 26 19.23 14.88 -3.71
C GLY A 26 19.82 13.53 -3.28
N ILE A 27 20.76 12.98 -4.05
CA ILE A 27 21.50 11.77 -3.62
C ILE A 27 22.46 12.06 -2.47
N ALA A 28 23.10 13.24 -2.43
CA ALA A 28 23.93 13.62 -1.29
C ALA A 28 23.11 13.69 0.01
N GLN A 29 21.95 14.33 -0.04
CA GLN A 29 21.00 14.43 1.08
C GLN A 29 20.54 13.06 1.56
N PHE A 30 20.18 12.16 0.65
CA PHE A 30 19.81 10.80 1.00
C PHE A 30 20.95 10.04 1.69
N LEU A 31 22.18 10.14 1.19
CA LEU A 31 23.34 9.51 1.81
C LEU A 31 23.62 10.04 3.22
N HIS A 32 23.49 11.35 3.44
CA HIS A 32 23.60 11.93 4.78
C HIS A 32 22.51 11.43 5.73
N ILE A 33 21.28 11.24 5.27
CA ILE A 33 20.20 10.62 6.06
C ILE A 33 20.54 9.16 6.38
N TRP A 34 20.99 8.40 5.37
CA TRP A 34 21.34 6.99 5.51
C TRP A 34 22.46 6.79 6.53
N ASP A 35 23.57 7.50 6.39
CA ASP A 35 24.72 7.37 7.29
C ASP A 35 24.38 7.71 8.74
N ARG A 36 23.47 8.66 8.95
CA ARG A 36 22.99 9.04 10.29
C ARG A 36 22.04 8.02 10.91
N LEU A 37 21.21 7.34 10.12
CA LEU A 37 19.99 6.68 10.62
C LEU A 37 19.81 5.22 10.18
N LYS A 38 20.77 4.62 9.45
CA LYS A 38 20.69 3.23 8.99
C LYS A 38 20.58 2.20 10.13
N ASP A 39 21.19 2.48 11.28
CA ASP A 39 21.19 1.58 12.45
C ASP A 39 20.04 1.87 13.43
N ARG A 40 19.13 2.80 13.09
CA ARG A 40 18.02 3.21 13.95
C ARG A 40 16.95 2.12 14.00
N CYS A 41 16.47 1.82 15.20
CA CYS A 41 15.41 0.85 15.44
C CYS A 41 14.41 1.37 16.49
N GLY A 42 13.20 0.79 16.51
CA GLY A 42 12.21 1.05 17.56
C GLY A 42 11.28 2.24 17.34
N ASP A 43 11.27 2.86 16.16
CA ASP A 43 10.45 4.04 15.87
C ASP A 43 8.96 3.73 15.81
N GLU A 44 8.13 4.67 16.25
CA GLU A 44 6.67 4.61 16.10
C GLU A 44 6.26 4.76 14.64
N LEU A 45 5.37 3.89 14.16
CA LEU A 45 4.90 3.92 12.78
C LEU A 45 3.93 5.09 12.57
N LEU A 46 4.20 5.89 11.54
CA LEU A 46 3.27 6.88 10.98
C LEU A 46 2.90 6.44 9.56
N TRP A 47 1.63 6.59 9.16
CA TRP A 47 1.13 6.05 7.88
C TRP A 47 0.04 6.91 7.23
N GLY A 48 -0.17 6.62 5.95
CA GLY A 48 -1.29 6.98 5.08
C GLY A 48 -1.58 5.78 4.17
N ASP A 49 -2.78 5.78 3.58
CA ASP A 49 -3.60 4.60 3.23
C ASP A 49 -3.48 4.29 1.74
N GLU A 50 -3.70 3.05 1.19
CA GLU A 50 -4.88 2.67 0.35
C GLU A 50 -4.77 1.18 -0.43
N LEU A 51 -5.84 0.32 -0.79
CA LEU A 51 -6.24 -0.99 -1.50
C LEU A 51 -7.61 -1.03 -2.31
N ALA A 52 -7.84 -1.94 -3.28
CA ALA A 52 -9.07 -2.09 -4.15
C ALA A 52 -10.47 -2.36 -3.53
N LEU A 53 -10.60 -2.92 -2.32
CA LEU A 53 -11.90 -3.17 -1.62
C LEU A 53 -12.69 -1.88 -1.28
N THR A 54 -12.15 -0.76 -1.69
CA THR A 54 -12.57 0.60 -1.39
C THR A 54 -13.09 1.34 -2.61
N ALA A 55 -13.11 0.70 -3.79
CA ALA A 55 -13.56 1.28 -5.06
C ALA A 55 -14.70 2.30 -4.89
N ALA A 56 -14.47 3.56 -5.26
CA ALA A 56 -15.39 4.67 -4.99
C ALA A 56 -15.51 5.69 -6.14
N SER A 57 -14.86 5.48 -7.28
CA SER A 57 -14.80 6.45 -8.38
C SER A 57 -15.37 5.92 -9.71
N PRO A 58 -16.67 5.57 -9.79
CA PRO A 58 -17.27 5.04 -11.01
C PRO A 58 -17.71 6.12 -12.01
N LEU A 59 -17.61 7.39 -11.66
CA LEU A 59 -18.08 8.53 -12.47
C LEU A 59 -16.94 9.48 -12.81
N TRP A 60 -16.82 9.87 -14.07
CA TRP A 60 -15.79 10.79 -14.55
C TRP A 60 -16.38 11.84 -15.50
N ARG A 61 -16.13 13.12 -15.22
CA ARG A 61 -16.57 14.27 -16.05
C ARG A 61 -18.06 14.25 -16.43
N GLY A 62 -18.93 13.83 -15.51
CA GLY A 62 -20.37 13.74 -15.76
C GLY A 62 -20.82 12.49 -16.52
N TYR A 63 -19.97 11.46 -16.60
CA TYR A 63 -20.30 10.19 -17.24
C TYR A 63 -20.06 9.00 -16.32
N ILE A 64 -20.90 7.98 -16.44
CA ILE A 64 -20.63 6.66 -15.87
C ILE A 64 -19.47 6.02 -16.66
N ALA A 65 -18.39 5.67 -15.98
CA ALA A 65 -17.25 4.97 -16.60
C ALA A 65 -17.33 3.46 -16.38
N ASP A 66 -16.60 2.69 -17.20
CA ASP A 66 -16.51 1.23 -17.08
C ASP A 66 -15.36 0.75 -16.18
N VAL A 67 -15.01 1.58 -15.19
CA VAL A 67 -14.06 1.34 -14.11
C VAL A 67 -14.66 1.82 -12.81
N ASP A 68 -14.16 1.34 -11.67
CA ASP A 68 -14.66 1.70 -10.33
C ASP A 68 -13.65 2.43 -9.44
N CYS A 69 -12.40 2.61 -9.90
CA CYS A 69 -11.30 3.17 -9.12
C CYS A 69 -10.63 4.36 -9.85
N ARG A 70 -9.91 5.22 -9.11
CA ARG A 70 -9.28 6.44 -9.65
C ARG A 70 -7.92 6.27 -10.28
N TRP A 71 -7.30 5.11 -10.07
CA TRP A 71 -5.85 5.02 -10.14
C TRP A 71 -5.28 5.31 -11.53
N ASP A 72 -5.95 4.89 -12.62
CA ASP A 72 -5.48 5.16 -13.98
C ASP A 72 -5.69 6.61 -14.39
N VAL A 73 -6.77 7.24 -13.93
CA VAL A 73 -7.04 8.66 -14.21
C VAL A 73 -6.00 9.54 -13.54
N VAL A 74 -5.65 9.22 -12.28
CA VAL A 74 -4.57 9.94 -11.58
C VAL A 74 -3.21 9.64 -12.21
N ALA A 75 -2.95 8.38 -12.60
CA ALA A 75 -1.71 8.02 -13.28
C ALA A 75 -1.49 8.83 -14.57
N ALA A 76 -2.55 8.97 -15.37
CA ALA A 76 -2.53 9.70 -16.63
C ALA A 76 -2.49 11.22 -16.46
N SER A 77 -3.03 11.77 -15.37
CA SER A 77 -3.08 13.24 -15.16
C SER A 77 -1.71 13.86 -14.85
N VAL A 78 -0.74 13.03 -14.45
CA VAL A 78 0.64 13.45 -14.13
C VAL A 78 1.69 12.61 -14.88
N ASP A 79 1.31 11.97 -15.98
CA ASP A 79 2.24 11.26 -16.86
C ASP A 79 2.99 12.26 -17.73
N ASP A 80 4.23 12.53 -17.35
CA ASP A 80 5.12 13.49 -17.99
C ASP A 80 6.00 12.87 -19.09
N ARG A 81 5.86 11.57 -19.35
CA ARG A 81 6.68 10.88 -20.35
C ARG A 81 6.43 11.44 -21.75
N THR A 82 7.52 11.84 -22.38
CA THR A 82 7.58 12.18 -23.79
C THR A 82 7.15 11.00 -24.68
N GLU A 83 6.86 11.26 -25.95
CA GLU A 83 6.56 10.20 -26.91
C GLU A 83 7.73 9.22 -27.10
N GLU A 84 8.98 9.65 -26.92
CA GLU A 84 10.15 8.77 -27.01
C GLU A 84 10.23 7.84 -25.80
N GLU A 85 10.07 8.38 -24.59
CA GLU A 85 10.06 7.61 -23.34
C GLU A 85 8.91 6.58 -23.31
N ARG A 86 7.74 6.95 -23.87
CA ARG A 86 6.57 6.05 -23.99
C ARG A 86 6.72 4.95 -25.04
N GLY A 87 7.78 4.94 -25.85
CA GLY A 87 7.88 3.94 -26.93
C GLY A 87 7.31 4.37 -28.28
N LEU A 88 6.62 5.51 -28.35
CA LEU A 88 5.87 5.95 -29.53
C LEU A 88 6.77 6.53 -30.64
N LYS A 89 7.93 7.06 -30.25
CA LYS A 89 9.00 7.52 -31.15
C LYS A 89 10.33 6.85 -30.83
N SER A 90 11.27 6.86 -31.78
CA SER A 90 12.65 6.45 -31.53
C SER A 90 13.33 7.42 -30.57
N LEU A 91 14.20 6.91 -29.69
CA LEU A 91 15.01 7.73 -28.79
C LEU A 91 15.97 8.61 -29.61
N LYS A 92 15.91 9.93 -29.41
CA LYS A 92 16.84 10.92 -29.99
C LYS A 92 17.33 11.89 -28.93
N GLU A 93 16.38 12.49 -28.20
CA GLU A 93 16.66 13.45 -27.13
C GLU A 93 16.73 12.74 -25.76
N ASN A 94 15.96 11.65 -25.58
CA ASN A 94 15.92 10.88 -24.35
C ASN A 94 16.88 9.70 -24.40
N SER A 95 17.41 9.30 -23.24
CA SER A 95 18.38 8.20 -23.11
C SER A 95 17.74 6.83 -22.87
N VAL A 96 16.50 6.79 -22.35
CA VAL A 96 15.83 5.55 -21.95
C VAL A 96 14.34 5.57 -22.29
N ARG A 97 13.77 4.38 -22.51
CA ARG A 97 12.32 4.19 -22.48
C ARG A 97 11.87 3.99 -21.04
N ILE A 98 10.70 4.49 -20.68
CA ILE A 98 10.17 4.40 -19.32
C ILE A 98 8.80 3.73 -19.36
N PRO A 99 8.67 2.46 -18.90
CA PRO A 99 7.44 1.68 -19.08
C PRO A 99 6.21 2.23 -18.36
N LYS A 100 6.40 2.89 -17.21
CA LYS A 100 5.30 3.38 -16.35
C LYS A 100 5.34 4.90 -16.18
N SER A 101 4.17 5.52 -15.96
CA SER A 101 4.10 6.90 -15.44
C SER A 101 4.82 6.97 -14.09
N ARG A 102 5.29 8.17 -13.71
CA ARG A 102 5.81 8.41 -12.36
C ARG A 102 4.76 8.23 -11.27
N TYR A 103 3.48 8.27 -11.64
CA TYR A 103 2.37 7.76 -10.84
C TYR A 103 1.98 6.37 -11.37
N GLY A 104 2.20 5.32 -10.58
CA GLY A 104 2.00 3.94 -11.03
C GLY A 104 2.29 2.90 -9.96
N SER A 105 2.05 1.62 -10.22
CA SER A 105 2.40 0.56 -9.26
C SER A 105 3.89 0.58 -8.89
N VAL A 106 4.23 0.08 -7.70
CA VAL A 106 5.63 -0.16 -7.32
C VAL A 106 6.34 -0.99 -8.40
N SER A 107 7.61 -0.68 -8.64
CA SER A 107 8.38 -1.36 -9.70
C SER A 107 9.39 -2.37 -9.18
N LEU A 108 9.74 -2.31 -7.88
CA LEU A 108 10.82 -3.10 -7.29
C LEU A 108 10.53 -3.40 -5.82
N TYR A 109 10.80 -4.63 -5.41
CA TYR A 109 11.05 -4.97 -4.02
C TYR A 109 12.45 -4.53 -3.61
N ILE A 110 12.57 -4.02 -2.37
CA ILE A 110 13.77 -3.29 -1.91
C ILE A 110 14.56 -3.99 -0.80
N SER A 111 14.05 -5.09 -0.26
CA SER A 111 14.68 -5.81 0.85
C SER A 111 15.68 -6.84 0.35
N ASP A 112 16.77 -7.06 1.09
CA ASP A 112 17.80 -8.07 0.81
C ASP A 112 17.59 -9.38 1.59
N ILE A 113 16.45 -9.56 2.27
CA ILE A 113 16.14 -10.79 2.98
C ILE A 113 16.09 -11.99 2.03
N TRP A 114 16.47 -13.16 2.52
CA TRP A 114 16.56 -14.38 1.72
C TRP A 114 15.24 -14.80 1.05
N MET A 115 14.10 -14.34 1.56
CA MET A 115 12.78 -14.59 0.97
C MET A 115 12.53 -13.77 -0.30
N ASN A 116 13.25 -12.65 -0.53
CA ASN A 116 13.18 -11.87 -1.76
C ASN A 116 14.07 -12.52 -2.83
N ARG A 117 13.46 -13.36 -3.66
CA ARG A 117 14.14 -14.04 -4.75
C ARG A 117 14.31 -13.09 -5.96
N PRO A 118 15.41 -13.19 -6.73
CA PRO A 118 15.63 -12.36 -7.92
C PRO A 118 14.47 -12.36 -8.92
N GLU A 119 13.79 -13.50 -9.04
CA GLU A 119 12.65 -13.74 -9.93
C GLU A 119 11.42 -12.88 -9.60
N TYR A 120 11.34 -12.23 -8.43
CA TYR A 120 10.20 -11.36 -8.13
C TYR A 120 10.30 -9.97 -8.76
N ASN A 121 11.52 -9.47 -9.00
CA ASN A 121 11.73 -8.21 -9.71
C ASN A 121 11.86 -8.51 -11.22
N ASP A 122 10.77 -8.96 -11.83
CA ASP A 122 10.72 -9.54 -13.19
C ASP A 122 10.29 -8.56 -14.31
N ILE A 123 10.18 -7.28 -14.00
CA ILE A 123 9.80 -6.24 -14.96
C ILE A 123 11.01 -5.38 -15.38
N ASP A 124 10.88 -4.70 -16.52
CA ASP A 124 11.82 -3.63 -16.89
C ASP A 124 11.62 -2.41 -15.98
N ALA A 125 12.60 -2.14 -15.13
CA ALA A 125 12.67 -0.97 -14.26
C ALA A 125 13.95 -0.20 -14.56
N PRO A 126 13.95 0.71 -15.55
CA PRO A 126 15.11 1.54 -15.91
C PRO A 126 15.63 2.33 -14.71
N TYR A 127 16.91 2.61 -14.67
CA TYR A 127 17.56 3.23 -13.52
C TYR A 127 18.77 4.04 -13.98
N ASP A 128 19.17 5.03 -13.19
CA ASP A 128 20.41 5.77 -13.43
C ASP A 128 21.63 4.98 -12.92
N PRO A 129 22.53 4.51 -13.82
CA PRO A 129 23.69 3.72 -13.39
C PRO A 129 24.69 4.51 -12.53
N SER A 130 24.82 5.82 -12.77
CA SER A 130 25.74 6.67 -12.01
C SER A 130 25.27 6.83 -10.56
N VAL A 131 23.95 7.00 -10.36
CA VAL A 131 23.33 7.03 -9.04
C VAL A 131 23.47 5.68 -8.36
N PHE A 132 23.19 4.58 -9.06
CA PHE A 132 23.32 3.23 -8.52
C PHE A 132 24.74 2.95 -8.01
N GLU A 133 25.77 3.18 -8.83
CA GLU A 133 27.17 2.96 -8.44
C GLU A 133 27.58 3.86 -7.27
N ARG A 134 27.12 5.12 -7.24
CA ARG A 134 27.36 6.02 -6.12
C ARG A 134 26.76 5.48 -4.82
N LEU A 135 25.52 4.99 -4.83
CA LEU A 135 24.86 4.41 -3.66
C LEU A 135 25.58 3.13 -3.18
N ARG A 136 25.94 2.24 -4.12
CA ARG A 136 26.68 1.00 -3.83
C ARG A 136 28.04 1.28 -3.18
N LYS A 137 28.77 2.29 -3.68
CA LYS A 137 30.06 2.72 -3.10
C LYS A 137 29.94 3.19 -1.64
N HIS A 138 28.77 3.67 -1.23
CA HIS A 138 28.49 4.08 0.16
C HIS A 138 27.88 2.95 1.01
N GLY A 139 27.91 1.72 0.52
CA GLY A 139 27.50 0.54 1.31
C GLY A 139 25.99 0.28 1.36
N ILE A 140 25.20 0.95 0.53
CA ILE A 140 23.76 0.65 0.37
C ILE A 140 23.63 -0.64 -0.43
N ASP A 141 22.74 -1.55 0.00
CA ASP A 141 22.52 -2.85 -0.67
C ASP A 141 21.99 -2.68 -2.10
N ALA A 142 22.10 -3.73 -2.92
CA ALA A 142 21.78 -3.65 -4.34
C ALA A 142 20.28 -3.39 -4.61
N HIS A 143 19.38 -3.90 -3.78
CA HIS A 143 17.94 -3.74 -3.99
C HIS A 143 17.51 -2.32 -3.68
N LEU A 144 17.93 -1.76 -2.54
CA LEU A 144 17.63 -0.38 -2.19
C LEU A 144 18.32 0.61 -3.14
N ALA A 145 19.58 0.38 -3.50
CA ALA A 145 20.28 1.21 -4.48
C ALA A 145 19.57 1.21 -5.85
N ARG A 146 19.05 0.06 -6.28
CA ARG A 146 18.28 -0.06 -7.52
C ARG A 146 16.96 0.69 -7.45
N HIS A 147 16.27 0.63 -6.31
CA HIS A 147 15.04 1.39 -6.10
C HIS A 147 15.27 2.90 -6.19
N ILE A 148 16.23 3.44 -5.44
CA ILE A 148 16.49 4.89 -5.43
C ILE A 148 16.97 5.37 -6.81
N SER A 149 17.87 4.64 -7.47
CA SER A 149 18.32 4.99 -8.84
C SER A 149 17.19 4.92 -9.88
N HIS A 150 16.18 4.07 -9.70
CA HIS A 150 14.97 4.06 -10.53
C HIS A 150 14.12 5.32 -10.34
N LEU A 151 13.96 5.84 -9.12
CA LEU A 151 13.21 7.08 -8.88
C LEU A 151 13.88 8.31 -9.53
N PHE A 152 15.21 8.29 -9.63
CA PHE A 152 16.04 9.39 -10.10
C PHE A 152 16.20 9.47 -11.64
N ILE A 153 15.56 8.56 -12.39
CA ILE A 153 15.45 8.69 -13.85
C ILE A 153 14.51 9.84 -14.27
N ARG A 154 13.72 10.38 -13.33
CA ARG A 154 12.74 11.43 -13.60
C ARG A 154 13.37 12.82 -13.50
N ASP A 155 12.82 13.77 -14.23
CA ASP A 155 13.09 15.20 -14.00
C ASP A 155 12.31 15.69 -12.75
N PRO A 156 12.86 16.67 -12.00
CA PRO A 156 12.11 17.36 -10.96
C PRO A 156 11.00 18.22 -11.60
N LEU A 157 9.77 18.07 -11.14
CA LEU A 157 8.61 18.79 -11.73
C LEU A 157 8.51 20.24 -11.25
N VAL A 158 8.93 20.51 -10.01
CA VAL A 158 8.76 21.81 -9.37
C VAL A 158 10.06 22.17 -8.68
N VAL A 159 10.71 23.24 -9.12
CA VAL A 159 11.91 23.80 -8.49
C VAL A 159 11.58 25.22 -8.05
N PHE A 160 11.86 25.54 -6.79
CA PHE A 160 11.65 26.88 -6.25
C PHE A 160 12.97 27.66 -6.29
N SER A 161 12.91 28.93 -6.69
CA SER A 161 14.11 29.78 -6.82
C SER A 161 14.91 29.90 -5.51
N GLU A 162 14.21 29.85 -4.39
CA GLU A 162 14.73 30.02 -3.03
C GLU A 162 15.43 28.75 -2.50
N THR A 163 15.19 27.60 -3.13
CA THR A 163 15.70 26.30 -2.67
C THR A 163 16.60 25.61 -3.70
N ILE A 164 17.16 26.38 -4.65
CA ILE A 164 18.16 25.87 -5.59
C ILE A 164 19.41 25.42 -4.84
N ASP A 165 19.97 26.29 -4.00
CA ASP A 165 21.15 25.99 -3.19
C ASP A 165 20.75 25.67 -1.75
N GLN A 166 21.23 24.53 -1.24
CA GLN A 166 20.89 24.04 0.08
C GLN A 166 22.10 23.37 0.73
N ASP A 167 22.09 23.28 2.06
CA ASP A 167 23.05 22.46 2.79
C ASP A 167 22.53 21.01 2.87
N ASP A 168 23.19 20.12 2.13
CA ASP A 168 22.81 18.71 2.02
C ASP A 168 22.90 17.93 3.33
N THR A 169 23.57 18.46 4.36
CA THR A 169 23.74 17.79 5.65
C THR A 169 22.55 18.01 6.59
N VAL A 170 21.73 19.04 6.32
CA VAL A 170 20.60 19.46 7.15
C VAL A 170 19.27 19.48 6.41
N SER A 171 19.27 19.63 5.08
CA SER A 171 18.07 19.62 4.25
C SER A 171 17.89 18.29 3.51
N ASN A 172 16.66 18.00 3.10
CA ASN A 172 16.33 16.89 2.23
C ASN A 172 15.37 17.27 1.08
N ASP A 173 15.21 18.57 0.78
CA ASP A 173 14.22 19.02 -0.19
C ASP A 173 14.55 18.61 -1.64
N HIS A 174 15.83 18.53 -2.03
CA HIS A 174 16.18 18.04 -3.38
C HIS A 174 15.89 16.55 -3.51
N PHE A 175 16.14 15.77 -2.47
CA PHE A 175 15.72 14.36 -2.44
C PHE A 175 14.19 14.25 -2.51
N GLU A 176 13.47 15.00 -1.68
CA GLU A 176 12.01 15.02 -1.64
C GLU A 176 11.39 15.56 -2.94
N ASN A 177 12.09 16.38 -3.72
CA ASN A 177 11.63 16.82 -5.03
C ASN A 177 11.33 15.63 -5.95
N LEU A 178 12.24 14.66 -6.00
CA LEU A 178 12.08 13.45 -6.80
C LEU A 178 11.28 12.36 -6.07
N GLN A 179 11.57 12.14 -4.80
CA GLN A 179 10.88 11.13 -3.98
C GLN A 179 9.36 11.43 -3.85
N SER A 180 8.99 12.68 -3.58
CA SER A 180 7.59 13.05 -3.36
C SER A 180 6.77 13.08 -4.66
N THR A 181 7.43 13.20 -5.82
CA THR A 181 6.83 13.22 -7.17
C THR A 181 6.95 11.91 -7.95
N ASN A 182 7.47 10.86 -7.31
CA ASN A 182 7.24 9.48 -7.72
C ASN A 182 6.11 8.92 -6.83
N TRP A 183 4.92 8.79 -7.39
CA TRP A 183 3.70 8.41 -6.67
C TRP A 183 3.35 6.95 -6.90
N GLN A 184 3.91 6.08 -6.06
CA GLN A 184 3.67 4.64 -6.17
C GLN A 184 2.56 4.12 -5.26
N THR A 185 2.13 2.86 -5.43
CA THR A 185 1.13 2.19 -4.56
C THR A 185 1.61 2.00 -3.12
N VAL A 186 2.93 1.98 -2.92
CA VAL A 186 3.61 2.03 -1.63
C VAL A 186 4.82 2.95 -1.77
N ARG A 187 5.16 3.67 -0.70
CA ARG A 187 6.35 4.53 -0.66
C ARG A 187 7.21 4.25 0.56
N PHE A 188 8.48 3.95 0.32
CA PHE A 188 9.52 3.93 1.34
C PHE A 188 9.93 5.37 1.66
N LYS A 189 9.65 5.86 2.88
CA LYS A 189 9.91 7.24 3.28
C LYS A 189 11.07 7.30 4.27
N PRO A 190 12.21 7.92 3.87
CA PRO A 190 13.26 8.22 4.82
C PRO A 190 12.77 9.11 5.97
N PRO A 191 13.48 9.11 7.11
CA PRO A 191 13.27 10.05 8.19
C PRO A 191 13.35 11.50 7.69
N PRO A 192 12.37 12.37 8.01
CA PRO A 192 12.49 13.80 7.73
C PRO A 192 13.63 14.41 8.51
N ALA A 193 14.32 15.39 7.92
CA ALA A 193 15.37 16.11 8.60
C ALA A 193 14.86 16.77 9.91
N ASN A 194 15.67 16.72 10.97
CA ASN A 194 15.42 17.40 12.24
C ASN A 194 14.09 17.00 12.95
N THR A 195 13.62 15.78 12.76
CA THR A 195 12.42 15.25 13.46
C THR A 195 12.71 13.95 14.20
N PRO A 196 11.92 13.58 15.23
CA PRO A 196 12.01 12.27 15.87
C PRO A 196 11.38 11.16 15.03
N ILE A 197 10.95 11.41 13.79
CA ILE A 197 10.24 10.43 12.97
C ILE A 197 11.25 9.45 12.35
N GLY A 198 10.89 8.16 12.31
CA GLY A 198 11.70 7.07 11.75
C GLY A 198 11.53 6.80 10.26
N TRP A 199 12.09 5.67 9.83
CA TRP A 199 11.82 5.07 8.52
C TRP A 199 10.36 4.65 8.46
N ARG A 200 9.66 5.00 7.38
CA ARG A 200 8.22 4.74 7.24
C ARG A 200 7.91 4.07 5.91
N VAL A 201 6.80 3.35 5.92
CA VAL A 201 6.15 2.84 4.72
C VAL A 201 4.79 3.50 4.63
N GLU A 202 4.51 4.15 3.51
CA GLU A 202 3.23 4.77 3.21
C GLU A 202 2.50 3.90 2.19
N PHE A 203 1.31 3.42 2.54
CA PHE A 203 0.43 2.66 1.66
C PHE A 203 -0.44 3.66 0.85
N ARG A 204 -0.87 3.38 -0.40
CA ARG A 204 -1.36 4.47 -1.32
C ARG A 204 -2.49 4.16 -2.33
N SER A 205 -3.12 2.98 -2.40
CA SER A 205 -3.99 2.50 -3.53
C SER A 205 -5.56 2.44 -3.47
N MET A 206 -6.21 2.40 -2.30
CA MET A 206 -7.60 2.50 -1.77
C MET A 206 -8.13 3.87 -2.13
N GLU A 207 -9.43 3.96 -2.15
CA GLU A 207 -10.16 5.19 -2.34
C GLU A 207 -10.71 5.65 -0.98
N VAL A 208 -10.91 6.96 -0.85
CA VAL A 208 -11.62 7.51 0.31
C VAL A 208 -13.06 6.98 0.35
N GLN A 209 -13.53 6.66 1.55
CA GLN A 209 -14.87 6.13 1.78
C GLN A 209 -15.85 7.23 2.19
N PRO A 210 -17.16 7.04 1.90
CA PRO A 210 -18.19 8.01 2.27
C PRO A 210 -18.33 8.30 3.77
N THR A 211 -17.85 7.42 4.65
CA THR A 211 -18.00 7.58 6.11
C THR A 211 -16.67 7.45 6.84
N ASP A 212 -16.49 8.23 7.90
CA ASP A 212 -15.34 8.14 8.81
C ASP A 212 -15.19 6.73 9.40
N PHE A 213 -16.30 6.04 9.68
CA PHE A 213 -16.28 4.65 10.13
C PHE A 213 -15.58 3.74 9.13
N ALA A 214 -15.90 3.85 7.84
CA ALA A 214 -15.29 3.01 6.81
C ALA A 214 -13.82 3.36 6.60
N ASN A 215 -13.47 4.65 6.57
CA ASN A 215 -12.07 5.09 6.51
C ASN A 215 -11.27 4.55 7.71
N ALA A 216 -11.78 4.70 8.93
CA ALA A 216 -11.17 4.17 10.15
C ALA A 216 -11.05 2.63 10.14
N ALA A 217 -12.00 1.93 9.54
CA ALA A 217 -11.95 0.47 9.45
C ALA A 217 -10.77 -0.01 8.60
N PHE A 218 -10.59 0.56 7.41
CA PHE A 218 -9.48 0.21 6.53
C PHE A 218 -8.11 0.62 7.09
N ALA A 219 -8.07 1.78 7.73
CA ALA A 219 -6.97 2.27 8.55
C ALA A 219 -6.51 1.23 9.60
N VAL A 220 -7.43 0.81 10.48
CA VAL A 220 -7.17 -0.19 11.53
C VAL A 220 -6.72 -1.52 10.92
N PHE A 221 -7.35 -1.96 9.83
CA PHE A 221 -6.95 -3.19 9.15
C PHE A 221 -5.51 -3.12 8.61
N THR A 222 -5.12 -2.03 7.97
CA THR A 222 -3.75 -1.86 7.45
C THR A 222 -2.73 -1.95 8.58
N VAL A 223 -3.02 -1.31 9.72
CA VAL A 223 -2.16 -1.39 10.92
C VAL A 223 -2.07 -2.83 11.41
N LEU A 224 -3.20 -3.48 11.69
CA LEU A 224 -3.21 -4.84 12.22
C LEU A 224 -2.58 -5.85 11.27
N LEU A 225 -2.82 -5.73 9.96
CA LEU A 225 -2.20 -6.57 8.94
C LEU A 225 -0.69 -6.38 8.92
N SER A 226 -0.20 -5.14 8.95
CA SER A 226 1.24 -4.87 9.02
C SER A 226 1.90 -5.49 10.25
N ARG A 227 1.19 -5.51 11.39
CA ARG A 227 1.67 -6.16 12.61
C ARG A 227 1.66 -7.67 12.50
N ALA A 228 0.63 -8.27 11.93
CA ALA A 228 0.60 -9.70 11.66
C ALA A 228 1.72 -10.13 10.70
N ILE A 229 1.97 -9.35 9.64
CA ILE A 229 3.09 -9.56 8.70
C ILE A 229 4.42 -9.62 9.45
N LEU A 230 4.70 -8.61 10.28
CA LEU A 230 5.96 -8.54 11.01
C LEU A 230 6.07 -9.60 12.11
N HIS A 231 4.99 -9.83 12.86
CA HIS A 231 4.97 -10.76 13.98
C HIS A 231 5.19 -12.21 13.54
N TYR A 232 4.58 -12.63 12.43
CA TYR A 232 4.73 -13.99 11.88
C TYR A 232 5.80 -14.08 10.78
N SER A 233 6.50 -12.99 10.47
CA SER A 233 7.44 -12.91 9.34
C SER A 233 6.80 -13.37 8.01
N LEU A 234 5.56 -12.97 7.76
CA LEU A 234 4.81 -13.45 6.59
C LEU A 234 5.50 -13.05 5.28
N ASN A 235 5.53 -13.98 4.34
CA ASN A 235 6.02 -13.79 2.99
C ASN A 235 4.85 -13.46 2.06
N PHE A 236 4.87 -12.27 1.46
CA PHE A 236 3.89 -11.83 0.45
C PHE A 236 4.51 -11.56 -0.92
N TYR A 237 5.75 -12.02 -1.16
CA TYR A 237 6.39 -11.84 -2.46
C TYR A 237 5.62 -12.55 -3.56
N LEU A 238 5.45 -11.82 -4.67
CA LEU A 238 4.89 -12.24 -5.95
C LEU A 238 5.74 -11.57 -7.05
N PRO A 239 5.85 -12.14 -8.26
CA PRO A 239 6.45 -11.41 -9.37
C PRO A 239 5.75 -10.04 -9.58
N ILE A 240 6.54 -8.97 -9.73
CA ILE A 240 6.00 -7.61 -9.91
C ILE A 240 5.10 -7.54 -11.15
N SER A 241 5.37 -8.32 -12.21
CA SER A 241 4.47 -8.42 -13.36
C SER A 241 3.06 -8.87 -12.99
N LYS A 242 2.93 -9.72 -11.96
CA LYS A 242 1.63 -10.19 -11.43
C LYS A 242 0.99 -9.17 -10.50
N VAL A 243 1.80 -8.38 -9.80
CA VAL A 243 1.31 -7.21 -9.06
C VAL A 243 0.74 -6.16 -10.02
N ASP A 244 1.39 -5.91 -11.15
CA ASP A 244 0.90 -5.01 -12.20
C ASP A 244 -0.41 -5.51 -12.81
N GLU A 245 -0.48 -6.81 -13.15
CA GLU A 245 -1.71 -7.40 -13.67
C GLU A 245 -2.87 -7.31 -12.65
N ASN A 246 -2.59 -7.47 -11.36
CA ASN A 246 -3.58 -7.25 -10.31
C ASN A 246 -4.07 -5.80 -10.26
N MET A 247 -3.18 -4.82 -10.45
CA MET A 247 -3.57 -3.40 -10.49
C MET A 247 -4.50 -3.11 -11.66
N ASP A 248 -4.23 -3.68 -12.83
CA ASP A 248 -5.11 -3.54 -14.01
C ASP A 248 -6.48 -4.18 -13.77
N ARG A 249 -6.52 -5.38 -13.15
CA ARG A 249 -7.77 -6.06 -12.81
C ARG A 249 -8.58 -5.29 -11.78
N ALA A 250 -7.93 -4.67 -10.80
CA ALA A 250 -8.57 -3.92 -9.71
C ALA A 250 -9.36 -2.69 -10.18
N GLN A 251 -9.06 -2.15 -11.37
CA GLN A 251 -9.77 -1.01 -11.95
C GLN A 251 -11.14 -1.39 -12.50
N ARG A 252 -11.28 -2.64 -12.96
CA ARG A 252 -12.44 -3.07 -13.75
C ARG A 252 -13.73 -2.91 -12.95
N ARG A 253 -14.81 -2.56 -13.66
CA ARG A 253 -16.13 -2.45 -13.04
C ARG A 253 -16.49 -3.74 -12.32
N ASN A 254 -16.88 -3.60 -11.05
CA ASN A 254 -17.27 -4.68 -10.15
C ASN A 254 -16.16 -5.70 -9.86
N ALA A 255 -14.88 -5.33 -10.04
CA ALA A 255 -13.73 -6.22 -9.83
C ALA A 255 -13.74 -6.89 -8.46
N ALA A 256 -14.22 -6.21 -7.43
CA ALA A 256 -14.31 -6.76 -6.07
C ALA A 256 -15.07 -8.10 -6.00
N LEU A 257 -16.03 -8.34 -6.90
CA LEU A 257 -16.86 -9.55 -6.91
C LEU A 257 -16.63 -10.44 -8.13
N THR A 258 -16.12 -9.91 -9.24
CA THR A 258 -16.02 -10.64 -10.51
C THR A 258 -14.61 -11.02 -10.90
N GLU A 259 -13.60 -10.31 -10.40
CA GLU A 259 -12.22 -10.56 -10.76
C GLU A 259 -11.55 -11.52 -9.76
N LYS A 260 -10.49 -12.16 -10.25
CA LYS A 260 -9.53 -12.86 -9.41
C LYS A 260 -8.20 -12.14 -9.48
N PHE A 261 -7.40 -12.30 -8.44
CA PHE A 261 -6.12 -11.66 -8.26
C PHE A 261 -5.06 -12.70 -7.96
N TYR A 262 -3.87 -12.54 -8.54
CA TYR A 262 -2.73 -13.34 -8.16
C TYR A 262 -2.40 -13.11 -6.69
N PHE A 263 -2.33 -14.20 -5.95
CA PHE A 263 -2.08 -14.18 -4.52
C PHE A 263 -1.24 -15.38 -4.12
N ARG A 264 -0.38 -15.18 -3.13
CA ARG A 264 0.53 -16.23 -2.67
C ARG A 264 -0.25 -17.31 -1.94
N LYS A 265 -0.01 -18.58 -2.27
CA LYS A 265 -0.74 -19.70 -1.67
C LYS A 265 -0.37 -19.91 -0.21
N ASP A 266 0.93 -19.89 0.10
CA ASP A 266 1.45 -20.03 1.46
C ASP A 266 2.28 -18.81 1.83
N VAL A 267 1.80 -18.08 2.85
CA VAL A 267 2.41 -16.85 3.35
C VAL A 267 3.35 -17.10 4.53
N PHE A 268 3.46 -18.33 5.03
CA PHE A 268 4.38 -18.64 6.12
C PHE A 268 5.77 -19.00 5.55
N PRO A 269 6.86 -18.52 6.16
CA PRO A 269 8.21 -18.90 5.71
C PRO A 269 8.44 -20.41 5.84
N GLN A 270 9.14 -20.99 4.85
CA GLN A 270 9.54 -22.39 4.90
C GLN A 270 10.33 -22.69 6.19
N GLY A 271 9.99 -23.79 6.86
CA GLY A 271 10.64 -24.21 8.10
C GLY A 271 10.13 -23.52 9.36
N ILE A 272 9.18 -22.59 9.26
CA ILE A 272 8.51 -21.98 10.42
C ILE A 272 7.11 -22.60 10.56
N PRO A 273 6.78 -23.27 11.68
CA PRO A 273 5.44 -23.79 11.92
C PRO A 273 4.40 -22.67 11.87
N SER A 274 3.32 -22.86 11.11
CA SER A 274 2.22 -21.90 11.11
C SER A 274 1.47 -21.96 12.45
N PRO A 275 1.19 -20.81 13.09
CA PRO A 275 0.41 -20.75 14.33
C PRO A 275 -1.04 -21.20 14.13
N LEU A 276 -1.52 -21.23 12.89
CA LEU A 276 -2.85 -21.67 12.49
C LEU A 276 -2.91 -23.16 12.13
N SER A 277 -1.78 -23.87 12.21
CA SER A 277 -1.66 -25.28 11.80
C SER A 277 -1.88 -26.28 12.92
N THR A 278 -2.37 -25.92 14.10
CA THR A 278 -2.69 -26.90 15.15
C THR A 278 -3.88 -27.76 14.73
N PRO A 279 -3.70 -29.07 14.50
CA PRO A 279 -4.81 -30.00 14.58
C PRO A 279 -5.13 -30.17 16.06
N LEU A 280 -6.41 -30.11 16.44
CA LEU A 280 -6.81 -30.83 17.65
C LEU A 280 -6.38 -32.30 17.47
N SER A 281 -5.60 -32.80 18.44
CA SER A 281 -5.23 -34.21 18.66
C SER A 281 -3.96 -34.75 17.96
N SER A 282 -2.82 -34.76 18.67
CA SER A 282 -2.11 -35.99 19.17
C SER A 282 -0.63 -35.73 19.52
N PRO A 283 -0.05 -36.45 20.50
CA PRO A 283 1.29 -36.21 21.05
C PRO A 283 2.40 -36.99 20.32
N HIS A 284 3.64 -36.48 20.47
CA HIS A 284 4.96 -37.04 20.10
C HIS A 284 5.53 -36.71 18.70
N ALA A 285 6.58 -35.89 18.68
CA ALA A 285 7.94 -36.32 18.33
C ALA A 285 8.96 -35.21 18.67
N SER A 286 10.08 -35.61 19.27
CA SER A 286 11.13 -34.75 19.81
C SER A 286 12.20 -34.43 18.78
N GLY A 287 12.77 -33.22 18.86
CA GLY A 287 14.15 -32.96 18.45
C GLY A 287 14.36 -32.27 17.10
N ALA A 288 14.25 -30.94 17.08
CA ALA A 288 15.12 -30.02 16.34
C ALA A 288 14.73 -28.58 16.72
N THR A 289 15.72 -27.72 16.87
CA THR A 289 15.66 -26.32 17.32
C THR A 289 14.53 -25.49 16.67
N SER A 290 13.50 -25.19 17.46
CA SER A 290 12.38 -24.30 17.11
C SER A 290 12.81 -22.83 17.13
N PRO A 291 12.45 -22.00 16.14
CA PRO A 291 12.36 -20.57 16.35
C PRO A 291 11.02 -20.25 17.02
N VAL A 292 11.10 -19.57 18.16
CA VAL A 292 10.01 -18.91 18.91
C VAL A 292 8.75 -19.77 19.10
N GLU A 293 8.67 -20.46 20.25
CA GLU A 293 7.39 -21.02 20.69
C GLU A 293 6.31 -19.92 20.74
N PRO A 294 5.12 -20.15 20.16
CA PRO A 294 3.96 -19.27 20.37
C PRO A 294 3.58 -19.18 21.86
N ASN A 295 4.06 -20.14 22.67
CA ASN A 295 3.77 -20.32 24.08
C ASN A 295 4.99 -20.10 25.00
N GLY A 296 5.86 -19.14 24.66
CA GLY A 296 6.92 -18.67 25.55
C GLY A 296 8.03 -19.66 25.88
N GLU A 297 9.00 -19.24 26.70
CA GLU A 297 10.07 -20.12 27.15
C GLU A 297 9.53 -21.09 28.21
N ASN A 298 9.84 -22.38 28.08
CA ASN A 298 9.49 -23.42 29.05
C ASN A 298 7.98 -23.64 29.28
N GLY A 299 7.14 -23.40 28.27
CA GLY A 299 5.69 -23.63 28.38
C GLY A 299 4.94 -22.62 29.26
N ILE A 300 5.56 -21.49 29.58
CA ILE A 300 4.91 -20.35 30.24
C ILE A 300 4.39 -19.41 29.15
N PRO A 301 3.07 -19.19 29.03
CA PRO A 301 2.53 -18.24 28.07
C PRO A 301 3.19 -16.87 28.25
N ARG A 302 3.73 -16.29 27.18
CA ARG A 302 4.25 -14.93 27.25
C ARG A 302 3.12 -14.01 27.72
N PRO A 303 3.38 -13.09 28.66
CA PRO A 303 2.37 -12.12 29.05
C PRO A 303 1.94 -11.35 27.80
N LYS A 304 0.63 -11.32 27.56
CA LYS A 304 0.02 -10.53 26.49
C LYS A 304 0.46 -9.08 26.64
N GLN A 305 0.82 -8.47 25.52
CA GLN A 305 1.33 -7.10 25.52
C GLN A 305 0.27 -6.13 25.04
N ARG A 306 0.16 -4.98 25.72
CA ARG A 306 -0.73 -3.89 25.31
C ARG A 306 -0.09 -2.94 24.30
N LYS A 307 1.24 -2.83 24.29
CA LYS A 307 1.98 -1.99 23.33
C LYS A 307 2.41 -2.80 22.11
N LEU A 308 2.13 -2.27 20.92
CA LEU A 308 2.58 -2.86 19.67
C LEU A 308 4.10 -2.68 19.53
N GLN A 309 4.83 -3.78 19.38
CA GLN A 309 6.28 -3.74 19.12
C GLN A 309 6.57 -3.35 17.66
N ASN A 310 7.71 -2.69 17.42
CA ASN A 310 8.16 -2.24 16.10
C ASN A 310 9.43 -2.97 15.59
N CYS A 311 10.11 -3.73 16.45
CA CYS A 311 11.31 -4.48 16.08
C CYS A 311 11.01 -5.97 16.16
N PHE A 312 11.02 -6.64 15.01
CA PHE A 312 10.82 -8.08 14.91
C PHE A 312 12.09 -8.72 14.36
N ALA A 313 12.47 -9.87 14.90
CA ALA A 313 13.60 -10.62 14.38
C ALA A 313 13.29 -11.11 12.96
N THR A 314 14.25 -11.02 12.06
CA THR A 314 14.11 -11.57 10.70
C THR A 314 14.04 -13.10 10.78
N ALA A 315 13.13 -13.70 10.00
CA ALA A 315 13.08 -15.15 9.84
C ALA A 315 14.44 -15.70 9.40
N PRO A 316 15.02 -16.68 10.12
CA PRO A 316 16.29 -17.28 9.73
C PRO A 316 16.16 -18.01 8.40
N LYS A 317 17.24 -18.02 7.60
CA LYS A 317 17.29 -18.84 6.39
C LYS A 317 17.31 -20.33 6.79
N PRO A 318 16.50 -21.20 6.17
CA PRO A 318 16.54 -22.63 6.47
C PRO A 318 17.92 -23.25 6.21
N ASP A 319 18.35 -24.17 7.07
CA ASP A 319 19.69 -24.80 7.03
C ASP A 319 19.98 -25.53 5.72
N ASN A 320 18.93 -26.05 5.05
CA ASN A 320 19.05 -26.72 3.76
C ASN A 320 19.20 -25.74 2.57
N GLY A 321 19.41 -24.45 2.84
CA GLY A 321 19.49 -23.39 1.84
C GLY A 321 18.14 -22.96 1.25
N GLY A 322 17.05 -23.65 1.62
CA GLY A 322 15.73 -23.55 1.00
C GLY A 322 15.74 -24.20 -0.39
N THR A 323 15.09 -25.35 -0.56
CA THR A 323 14.78 -25.85 -1.90
C THR A 323 13.55 -25.11 -2.40
N PHE A 324 13.78 -23.99 -3.08
CA PHE A 324 12.71 -23.26 -3.74
C PHE A 324 12.36 -23.95 -5.06
N GLY A 325 11.08 -24.25 -5.24
CA GLY A 325 10.55 -24.65 -6.54
C GLY A 325 10.48 -23.46 -7.52
N PRO A 326 9.94 -23.70 -8.73
CA PRO A 326 9.57 -22.61 -9.65
C PRO A 326 8.69 -21.56 -8.95
N VAL A 327 8.90 -20.28 -9.25
CA VAL A 327 8.14 -19.17 -8.61
C VAL A 327 6.66 -19.23 -8.95
N GLU A 328 6.33 -19.71 -10.14
CA GLU A 328 4.97 -19.89 -10.65
C GLU A 328 4.17 -20.89 -9.81
N GLU A 329 4.84 -21.76 -9.06
CA GLU A 329 4.19 -22.70 -8.13
C GLU A 329 3.87 -22.06 -6.77
N GLU A 330 4.29 -20.83 -6.50
CA GLU A 330 4.10 -20.18 -5.18
C GLU A 330 2.78 -19.39 -5.07
N TYR A 331 2.16 -19.06 -6.21
CA TYR A 331 0.95 -18.24 -6.27
C TYR A 331 -0.14 -18.90 -7.12
N ASP A 332 -1.36 -18.39 -6.98
CA ASP A 332 -2.54 -18.80 -7.75
C ASP A 332 -3.53 -17.63 -7.79
N GLU A 333 -4.63 -17.77 -8.52
CA GLU A 333 -5.70 -16.78 -8.60
C GLU A 333 -6.74 -16.97 -7.49
N PHE A 334 -7.01 -15.89 -6.76
CA PHE A 334 -7.96 -15.84 -5.65
C PHE A 334 -8.98 -14.72 -5.89
N THR A 335 -10.24 -14.96 -5.53
CA THR A 335 -11.23 -13.90 -5.35
C THR A 335 -10.89 -13.05 -4.13
N LEU A 336 -11.45 -11.84 -4.01
CA LEU A 336 -11.29 -11.05 -2.78
C LEU A 336 -11.87 -11.78 -1.57
N ASP A 337 -12.96 -12.53 -1.73
CA ASP A 337 -13.52 -13.36 -0.65
C ASP A 337 -12.49 -14.37 -0.14
N GLU A 338 -11.83 -15.10 -1.05
CA GLU A 338 -10.78 -16.06 -0.70
C GLU A 338 -9.55 -15.40 -0.07
N ILE A 339 -9.18 -14.19 -0.50
CA ILE A 339 -8.05 -13.43 0.09
C ILE A 339 -8.39 -12.97 1.51
N PHE A 340 -9.57 -12.40 1.74
CA PHE A 340 -9.91 -11.83 3.05
C PHE A 340 -10.40 -12.89 4.04
N ASN A 341 -11.30 -13.77 3.60
CA ASN A 341 -12.02 -14.74 4.42
C ASN A 341 -11.42 -16.16 4.36
N GLY A 342 -10.52 -16.43 3.41
CA GLY A 342 -9.79 -17.69 3.28
C GLY A 342 -10.30 -18.60 2.14
N LYS A 343 -9.46 -19.54 1.72
CA LYS A 343 -9.70 -20.52 0.64
C LYS A 343 -9.66 -21.94 1.20
N GLY A 344 -10.64 -22.29 2.03
CA GLY A 344 -10.69 -23.59 2.69
C GLY A 344 -9.41 -23.87 3.50
N SER A 345 -8.81 -25.05 3.32
CA SER A 345 -7.53 -25.40 3.94
C SER A 345 -6.31 -24.86 3.19
N ALA A 346 -6.48 -24.24 2.02
CA ALA A 346 -5.36 -23.79 1.19
C ALA A 346 -4.78 -22.45 1.68
N PHE A 347 -5.62 -21.58 2.22
CA PHE A 347 -5.20 -20.29 2.77
C PHE A 347 -6.17 -19.83 3.86
N PRO A 348 -5.71 -19.42 5.06
CA PRO A 348 -6.59 -19.06 6.17
C PRO A 348 -7.36 -17.74 5.98
N GLY A 349 -6.92 -16.86 5.07
CA GLY A 349 -7.48 -15.51 4.91
C GLY A 349 -6.77 -14.44 5.73
N LEU A 350 -6.68 -13.22 5.20
CA LEU A 350 -6.06 -12.08 5.88
C LEU A 350 -6.72 -11.76 7.22
N LEU A 351 -8.05 -11.90 7.32
CA LEU A 351 -8.78 -11.61 8.56
C LEU A 351 -8.44 -12.64 9.66
N SER A 352 -8.26 -13.90 9.31
CA SER A 352 -7.85 -14.95 10.25
C SER A 352 -6.43 -14.73 10.78
N LEU A 353 -5.51 -14.24 9.94
CA LEU A 353 -4.16 -13.86 10.36
C LEU A 353 -4.19 -12.70 11.35
N ILE A 354 -5.07 -11.71 11.13
CA ILE A 354 -5.27 -10.58 12.05
C ILE A 354 -5.88 -11.02 13.37
N GLU A 355 -6.92 -11.86 13.36
CA GLU A 355 -7.52 -12.39 14.60
C GLU A 355 -6.49 -13.19 15.41
N SER A 356 -5.69 -14.04 14.75
CA SER A 356 -4.59 -14.76 15.41
C SER A 356 -3.57 -13.82 16.05
N TYR A 357 -3.26 -12.70 15.40
CA TYR A 357 -2.37 -11.69 15.98
C TYR A 357 -3.01 -10.97 17.18
N LEU A 358 -4.30 -10.61 17.09
CA LEU A 358 -5.04 -10.00 18.21
C LEU A 358 -5.07 -10.91 19.45
N ASP A 359 -5.12 -12.24 19.26
CA ASP A 359 -5.06 -13.19 20.37
C ASP A 359 -3.75 -13.14 21.17
N THR A 360 -2.67 -12.61 20.58
CA THR A 360 -1.37 -12.40 21.25
C THR A 360 -1.32 -11.12 22.09
N LEU A 361 -2.31 -10.23 21.92
CA LEU A 361 -2.35 -8.92 22.54
C LEU A 361 -3.26 -8.88 23.77
N ASP A 362 -2.97 -7.93 24.66
CA ASP A 362 -3.81 -7.58 25.80
C ASP A 362 -4.72 -6.43 25.38
N VAL A 363 -5.91 -6.78 24.88
CA VAL A 363 -6.90 -5.84 24.34
C VAL A 363 -8.18 -5.95 25.18
N GLU A 364 -8.74 -4.80 25.57
CA GLU A 364 -9.97 -4.80 26.36
C GLU A 364 -11.16 -5.30 25.53
N GLU A 365 -12.12 -6.00 26.16
CA GLU A 365 -13.24 -6.64 25.45
C GLU A 365 -14.02 -5.64 24.58
N GLY A 366 -14.30 -4.44 25.11
CA GLY A 366 -14.99 -3.39 24.36
C GLY A 366 -14.19 -2.80 23.18
N GLU A 367 -12.86 -2.82 23.25
CA GLU A 367 -11.98 -2.44 22.13
C GLU A 367 -11.98 -3.52 21.06
N LEU A 368 -11.93 -4.80 21.47
CA LEU A 368 -11.94 -5.95 20.58
C LEU A 368 -13.26 -6.07 19.80
N VAL A 369 -14.40 -5.81 20.45
CA VAL A 369 -15.71 -5.73 19.77
C VAL A 369 -15.67 -4.69 18.65
N ARG A 370 -15.09 -3.51 18.91
CA ARG A 370 -15.00 -2.43 17.92
C ARG A 370 -14.08 -2.77 16.76
N ILE A 371 -12.93 -3.38 17.06
CA ILE A 371 -12.01 -3.88 16.03
C ILE A 371 -12.74 -4.89 15.13
N ARG A 372 -13.49 -5.83 15.71
CA ARG A 372 -14.25 -6.83 14.95
C ARG A 372 -15.36 -6.23 14.11
N GLU A 373 -16.02 -5.17 14.56
CA GLU A 373 -16.97 -4.43 13.74
C GLU A 373 -16.30 -3.78 12.52
N TYR A 374 -15.11 -3.21 12.68
CA TYR A 374 -14.31 -2.70 11.56
C TYR A 374 -13.90 -3.83 10.61
N LEU A 375 -13.32 -4.92 11.11
CA LEU A 375 -12.95 -6.07 10.28
C LEU A 375 -14.16 -6.70 9.57
N GLY A 376 -15.33 -6.63 10.21
CA GLY A 376 -16.61 -7.04 9.65
C GLY A 376 -17.00 -6.28 8.37
N LEU A 377 -16.59 -5.02 8.20
CA LEU A 377 -16.79 -4.28 6.94
C LEU A 377 -16.05 -4.96 5.79
N MET A 378 -14.77 -5.28 5.99
CA MET A 378 -13.92 -5.89 4.97
C MET A 378 -14.43 -7.29 4.62
N LYS A 379 -14.79 -8.08 5.64
CA LYS A 379 -15.42 -9.39 5.47
C LYS A 379 -16.64 -9.33 4.55
N GLN A 380 -17.56 -8.42 4.85
CA GLN A 380 -18.83 -8.30 4.13
C GLN A 380 -18.66 -7.75 2.71
N ARG A 381 -17.70 -6.83 2.49
CA ARG A 381 -17.39 -6.35 1.15
C ARG A 381 -16.71 -7.42 0.29
N ALA A 382 -15.78 -8.17 0.87
CA ALA A 382 -15.05 -9.20 0.16
C ALA A 382 -15.97 -10.34 -0.30
N ASN A 383 -16.93 -10.75 0.53
CA ASN A 383 -17.91 -11.78 0.19
C ASN A 383 -19.16 -11.27 -0.56
N GLY A 384 -19.23 -9.96 -0.84
CA GLY A 384 -20.33 -9.33 -1.58
C GLY A 384 -21.65 -9.14 -0.83
N SER A 385 -21.72 -9.46 0.47
CA SER A 385 -22.89 -9.11 1.29
C SER A 385 -23.04 -7.60 1.51
N LEU A 386 -21.94 -6.83 1.35
CA LEU A 386 -21.94 -5.38 1.32
C LEU A 386 -21.29 -4.88 0.02
N ARG A 387 -21.87 -3.84 -0.57
CA ARG A 387 -21.38 -3.24 -1.83
C ARG A 387 -20.22 -2.28 -1.55
N THR A 388 -19.37 -2.10 -2.56
CA THR A 388 -18.44 -0.97 -2.59
C THR A 388 -19.20 0.34 -2.83
N PRO A 389 -18.65 1.50 -2.40
CA PRO A 389 -19.21 2.80 -2.75
C PRO A 389 -19.39 2.99 -4.25
N ALA A 390 -18.47 2.52 -5.09
CA ALA A 390 -18.60 2.61 -6.54
C ALA A 390 -19.83 1.88 -7.07
N THR A 391 -20.06 0.64 -6.62
CA THR A 391 -21.27 -0.12 -6.99
C THR A 391 -22.54 0.57 -6.50
N TRP A 392 -22.51 1.16 -5.30
CA TRP A 392 -23.64 1.92 -4.76
C TRP A 392 -23.93 3.18 -5.59
N ILE A 393 -22.92 4.01 -5.85
CA ILE A 393 -23.00 5.24 -6.66
C ILE A 393 -23.56 4.92 -8.05
N ARG A 394 -23.04 3.88 -8.70
CA ARG A 394 -23.50 3.44 -10.02
C ARG A 394 -24.96 3.03 -10.00
N ASN A 395 -25.40 2.31 -8.98
CA ASN A 395 -26.80 1.91 -8.82
C ASN A 395 -27.70 3.11 -8.53
N PHE A 396 -27.24 4.06 -7.71
CA PHE A 396 -27.95 5.30 -7.43
C PHE A 396 -28.27 6.04 -8.74
N VAL A 397 -27.24 6.34 -9.54
CA VAL A 397 -27.39 7.02 -10.84
C VAL A 397 -28.34 6.25 -11.75
N ARG A 398 -28.14 4.93 -11.91
CA ARG A 398 -28.97 4.10 -12.80
C ARG A 398 -30.43 3.99 -12.38
N SER A 399 -30.72 4.18 -11.09
CA SER A 399 -32.07 4.13 -10.53
C SER A 399 -32.75 5.50 -10.47
N HIS A 400 -32.03 6.57 -10.77
CA HIS A 400 -32.55 7.93 -10.70
C HIS A 400 -33.61 8.17 -11.78
N PRO A 401 -34.77 8.81 -11.47
CA PRO A 401 -35.85 9.03 -12.44
C PRO A 401 -35.42 9.77 -13.71
N ASP A 402 -34.50 10.72 -13.58
CA ASP A 402 -33.99 11.52 -14.70
C ASP A 402 -32.89 10.84 -15.53
N TYR A 403 -32.43 9.64 -15.13
CA TYR A 403 -31.38 8.96 -15.86
C TYR A 403 -31.92 8.34 -17.16
N LYS A 404 -31.30 8.71 -18.29
CA LYS A 404 -31.77 8.36 -19.64
C LYS A 404 -31.12 7.10 -20.20
N PHE A 405 -30.36 6.36 -19.40
CA PHE A 405 -29.57 5.20 -19.84
C PHE A 405 -28.56 5.52 -20.95
N ASP A 406 -28.08 6.77 -21.00
CA ASP A 406 -27.12 7.30 -21.96
C ASP A 406 -25.72 7.52 -21.35
N SER A 407 -25.49 6.98 -20.14
CA SER A 407 -24.29 7.17 -19.32
C SER A 407 -24.06 8.61 -18.85
N VAL A 408 -24.96 9.56 -19.12
CA VAL A 408 -24.83 10.95 -18.69
C VAL A 408 -25.35 11.11 -17.25
N VAL A 409 -24.55 11.73 -16.41
CA VAL A 409 -24.91 12.16 -15.05
C VAL A 409 -25.24 13.65 -15.12
N SER A 410 -26.54 13.97 -15.11
CA SER A 410 -27.02 15.35 -15.11
C SER A 410 -26.68 16.07 -13.80
N GLN A 411 -26.79 17.40 -13.80
CA GLN A 411 -26.61 18.20 -12.59
C GLN A 411 -27.58 17.80 -11.48
N GLU A 412 -28.83 17.48 -11.82
CA GLU A 412 -29.85 17.02 -10.85
C GLU A 412 -29.45 15.68 -10.22
N ILE A 413 -29.09 14.68 -11.04
CA ILE A 413 -28.63 13.37 -10.54
C ILE A 413 -27.42 13.54 -9.61
N ASN A 414 -26.47 14.40 -9.99
CA ASN A 414 -25.29 14.66 -9.18
C ASN A 414 -25.64 15.34 -7.85
N TYR A 415 -26.54 16.33 -7.86
CA TYR A 415 -26.99 17.00 -6.64
C TYR A 415 -27.64 16.01 -5.67
N ASP A 416 -28.61 15.24 -6.14
CA ASP A 416 -29.33 14.24 -5.32
C ASP A 416 -28.40 13.15 -4.79
N MET A 417 -27.43 12.72 -5.60
CA MET A 417 -26.40 11.78 -5.18
C MET A 417 -25.53 12.33 -4.05
N MET A 418 -25.07 13.58 -4.17
CA MET A 418 -24.25 14.21 -3.14
C MET A 418 -25.02 14.43 -1.83
N VAL A 419 -26.30 14.80 -1.92
CA VAL A 419 -27.20 14.87 -0.75
C VAL A 419 -27.34 13.49 -0.11
N ALA A 420 -27.55 12.44 -0.90
CA ALA A 420 -27.65 11.08 -0.37
C ALA A 420 -26.36 10.61 0.34
N ILE A 421 -25.19 10.98 -0.18
CA ILE A 421 -23.88 10.69 0.45
C ILE A 421 -23.73 11.45 1.78
N ASP A 422 -24.07 12.75 1.83
CA ASP A 422 -24.09 13.55 3.08
C ASP A 422 -25.02 12.92 4.13
N GLU A 423 -26.23 12.54 3.73
CA GLU A 423 -27.19 11.91 4.65
C GLU A 423 -26.70 10.55 5.16
N ILE A 424 -25.96 9.78 4.35
CA ILE A 424 -25.34 8.52 4.78
C ILE A 424 -24.22 8.80 5.79
N GLU A 425 -23.34 9.75 5.50
CA GLU A 425 -22.21 10.15 6.37
C GLU A 425 -22.68 10.66 7.74
N ARG A 426 -23.83 11.32 7.78
CA ARG A 426 -24.47 11.82 9.01
C ARG A 426 -25.36 10.79 9.70
N GLY A 427 -25.50 9.60 9.14
CA GLY A 427 -26.39 8.55 9.65
C GLY A 427 -27.88 8.88 9.58
N VAL A 428 -28.28 9.86 8.77
CA VAL A 428 -29.67 10.27 8.52
C VAL A 428 -30.35 9.28 7.56
N ARG A 429 -29.66 8.93 6.46
CA ARG A 429 -30.13 7.95 5.48
C ARG A 429 -29.57 6.58 5.82
N LYS A 430 -30.46 5.59 5.94
CA LYS A 430 -30.06 4.18 6.02
C LYS A 430 -29.65 3.67 4.65
N ALA A 431 -28.46 3.08 4.55
CA ALA A 431 -27.96 2.43 3.34
C ALA A 431 -27.31 1.08 3.71
N PRO A 432 -28.12 0.08 4.15
CA PRO A 432 -27.63 -1.22 4.60
C PRO A 432 -26.88 -2.02 3.53
N GLU A 433 -26.99 -1.62 2.27
CA GLU A 433 -26.30 -2.22 1.15
C GLU A 433 -24.84 -1.75 0.99
N VAL A 434 -24.42 -0.65 1.63
CA VAL A 434 -23.06 -0.06 1.50
C VAL A 434 -22.39 0.24 2.84
N VAL A 435 -23.17 0.35 3.92
CA VAL A 435 -22.67 0.57 5.28
C VAL A 435 -23.14 -0.57 6.21
N PRO A 436 -22.26 -1.14 7.07
CA PRO A 436 -22.62 -2.26 7.93
C PRO A 436 -23.60 -1.83 9.02
N THR A 437 -24.35 -2.80 9.56
CA THR A 437 -25.32 -2.59 10.65
C THR A 437 -24.69 -2.02 11.93
N ALA A 438 -23.38 -2.24 12.13
CA ALA A 438 -22.61 -1.67 13.24
C ALA A 438 -22.42 -0.14 13.13
N TYR A 439 -22.70 0.45 11.97
CA TYR A 439 -22.72 1.91 11.82
C TYR A 439 -24.10 2.46 12.18
N THR A 440 -24.15 3.26 13.25
CA THR A 440 -25.37 3.91 13.74
C THR A 440 -25.26 5.42 13.65
N ALA A 441 -26.39 6.14 13.72
CA ALA A 441 -26.41 7.60 13.77
C ALA A 441 -25.57 8.16 14.94
N ASP A 442 -25.48 7.44 16.05
CA ASP A 442 -24.67 7.82 17.22
C ASP A 442 -23.17 7.78 16.90
N ARG A 443 -22.76 6.89 16.00
CA ARG A 443 -21.37 6.75 15.52
C ARG A 443 -21.05 7.70 14.38
N ALA A 444 -22.05 8.14 13.61
CA ALA A 444 -21.92 9.25 12.67
C ALA A 444 -21.67 10.58 13.40
N GLY A 445 -22.28 10.74 14.59
CA GLY A 445 -22.16 11.94 15.42
C GLY A 445 -20.92 12.00 16.31
N TYR A 446 -19.74 11.49 15.91
CA TYR A 446 -18.50 11.65 16.71
C TYR A 446 -18.24 13.15 16.89
N LYS A 447 -18.68 13.68 18.04
CA LYS A 447 -18.48 15.08 18.40
C LYS A 447 -16.98 15.28 18.52
N ARG A 448 -16.45 16.14 17.64
CA ARG A 448 -15.10 16.73 17.72
C ARG A 448 -14.69 16.79 19.19
N ALA A 449 -13.65 16.04 19.56
CA ALA A 449 -13.06 16.17 20.89
C ALA A 449 -12.85 17.67 21.12
N LYS A 450 -13.38 18.21 22.23
CA LYS A 450 -13.20 19.63 22.54
C LYS A 450 -11.68 19.90 22.56
N PRO A 451 -11.24 21.03 21.97
CA PRO A 451 -9.85 21.33 21.73
C PRO A 451 -9.00 21.30 23.01
#